data_AF-A0A9N9U4Y8-F1
#
_entry.id   AF-A0A9N9U4Y8-F1
#
_cell.length_a   1.000
_cell.length_b   1.000
_cell.length_c   1.000
_cell.angle_alpha   90.00
_cell.angle_beta   90.00
_cell.angle_gamma   90.00
#
_symmetry.space_group_name_H-M   'P 1'
#
loop_
_entity.id
_entity.type
_entity.pdbx_description
1 polymer ?
#
loop_
_entity_poly.entity_id
_entity_poly.type
_entity_poly.pdbx_seq_one_letter_code
_entity_poly.pdbx_strand_id
1 'polypeptide(L)' 'MAGRLVAVGTEKPIVTVQAASAQDVDKAVNAAHKALRHPSWSDLPATDRGRLIARLADLIEANGELFATIDAWDNGS' A
#
# COMPACT_ATOMS: atom_id res chain seq x y z
N MET A 1 -15.09 -4.75 -10.19
CA MET A 1 -14.77 -6.10 -10.73
C MET A 1 -13.42 -6.50 -10.18
N ALA A 2 -13.18 -7.76 -9.80
CA ALA A 2 -11.84 -8.18 -9.39
C ALA A 2 -10.99 -8.54 -10.63
N GLY A 3 -9.76 -8.03 -10.71
CA GLY A 3 -8.77 -8.38 -11.72
C GLY A 3 -7.90 -9.55 -11.26
N ARG A 4 -7.39 -10.36 -12.19
CA ARG A 4 -6.39 -11.38 -11.87
C ARG A 4 -4.99 -10.80 -12.05
N LEU A 5 -4.16 -10.96 -11.04
CA LEU A 5 -2.72 -10.75 -11.15
C LEU A 5 -2.10 -12.03 -11.72
N VAL A 6 -1.19 -11.90 -12.68
CA VAL A 6 -0.59 -13.03 -13.40
C VAL A 6 0.92 -12.91 -13.31
N ALA A 7 1.60 -13.99 -12.93
CA ALA A 7 3.05 -14.00 -12.80
C ALA A 7 3.74 -13.89 -14.16
N VAL A 8 4.70 -12.97 -14.29
CA VAL A 8 5.42 -12.72 -15.56
C VAL A 8 6.16 -13.97 -16.04
N GLY A 9 6.87 -14.66 -15.15
CA GLY A 9 7.72 -15.79 -15.54
C GLY A 9 6.97 -17.09 -15.87
N THR A 10 5.69 -17.20 -15.54
CA THR A 10 4.92 -18.46 -15.73
C THR A 10 3.58 -18.30 -16.43
N GLU A 11 3.12 -17.05 -16.62
CA GLU A 11 1.79 -16.71 -17.14
C GLU A 11 0.62 -17.31 -16.33
N LYS A 12 0.89 -17.73 -15.09
CA LYS A 12 -0.12 -18.32 -14.20
C LYS A 12 -0.72 -17.25 -13.27
N PRO A 13 -2.03 -17.31 -12.98
CA PRO A 13 -2.65 -16.43 -11.99
C PRO A 13 -2.00 -16.61 -10.61
N ILE A 14 -1.68 -15.49 -9.96
CA ILE A 14 -1.18 -15.44 -8.57
C ILE A 14 -2.36 -15.27 -7.62
N VAL A 15 -3.14 -14.21 -7.83
CA VAL A 15 -4.21 -13.77 -6.93
C VAL A 15 -5.27 -12.97 -7.68
N THR A 16 -6.43 -12.74 -7.05
CA THR A 16 -7.42 -11.77 -7.52
C THR A 16 -7.38 -10.52 -6.67
N VAL A 17 -7.30 -9.35 -7.32
CA VAL A 17 -7.25 -8.03 -6.69
C VAL A 17 -8.51 -7.25 -7.03
N GLN A 18 -9.00 -6.42 -6.11
CA GLN A 18 -10.16 -5.59 -6.37
C GLN A 18 -9.80 -4.47 -7.35
N ALA A 19 -10.53 -4.34 -8.47
CA ALA A 19 -10.49 -3.10 -9.24
C ALA A 19 -11.36 -2.05 -8.55
N ALA A 20 -10.74 -0.92 -8.21
CA ALA A 20 -11.41 0.22 -7.59
C ALA A 20 -12.48 0.80 -8.51
N SER A 21 -13.64 1.12 -7.94
CA SER A 21 -14.67 1.93 -8.60
C SER A 21 -14.45 3.42 -8.35
N ALA A 22 -15.17 4.28 -9.08
CA ALA A 22 -15.17 5.72 -8.80
C ALA A 22 -15.59 6.02 -7.34
N GLN A 23 -16.55 5.25 -6.81
CA GLN A 23 -17.00 5.41 -5.43
C GLN A 23 -15.92 5.02 -4.40
N ASP A 24 -15.03 4.07 -4.73
CA ASP A 24 -13.91 3.72 -3.84
C ASP A 24 -12.87 4.82 -3.82
N VAL A 25 -12.63 5.46 -4.97
CA VAL A 25 -11.78 6.65 -5.07
C VAL A 25 -12.36 7.80 -4.25
N ASP A 26 -13.68 8.07 -4.37
CA ASP A 26 -14.35 9.10 -3.58
C ASP A 26 -14.21 8.84 -2.07
N LYS A 27 -14.35 7.58 -1.64
CA LYS A 27 -14.13 7.20 -0.23
C LYS A 27 -12.69 7.47 0.21
N ALA A 28 -11.70 7.08 -0.61
CA ALA A 28 -10.28 7.28 -0.31
C ALA A 28 -9.94 8.77 -0.19
N VAL A 29 -10.40 9.60 -1.13
CA VAL A 29 -10.20 11.06 -1.10
C VAL A 29 -10.85 11.67 0.15
N ASN A 30 -12.09 11.29 0.45
CA ASN A 30 -12.77 11.77 1.66
C ASN A 30 -12.05 11.36 2.95
N ALA A 31 -11.50 10.14 3.02
CA ALA A 31 -10.72 9.69 4.15
C ALA A 31 -9.42 10.49 4.32
N ALA A 32 -8.67 10.70 3.23
CA ALA A 32 -7.47 11.52 3.23
C ALA A 32 -7.77 12.97 3.65
N HIS A 33 -8.86 13.54 3.14
CA HIS A 33 -9.30 14.90 3.45
C HIS A 33 -9.68 15.08 4.93
N LYS A 34 -10.30 14.05 5.54
CA LYS A 34 -10.59 14.01 6.98
C LYS A 34 -9.31 13.89 7.80
N ALA A 35 -8.40 12.98 7.44
CA ALA A 35 -7.14 12.80 8.13
C ALA A 35 -6.30 14.09 8.15
N LEU A 36 -6.24 14.81 7.03
CA LEU A 36 -5.52 16.08 6.93
C LEU A 36 -5.99 17.15 7.94
N ARG A 37 -7.24 17.07 8.41
CA ARG A 37 -7.83 18.02 9.37
C ARG A 37 -8.02 17.45 10.77
N HIS A 38 -7.84 16.15 10.94
CA HIS A 38 -8.08 15.51 12.22
C HIS A 38 -6.85 15.70 13.13
N PRO A 39 -7.01 16.14 14.40
CA PRO A 39 -5.90 16.40 15.32
C PRO A 39 -4.90 15.26 15.47
N SER A 40 -5.35 14.00 15.35
CA SER A 40 -4.46 12.83 15.41
C SER A 40 -3.38 12.80 14.32
N TRP A 41 -3.55 13.57 13.25
CA TRP A 41 -2.58 13.70 12.17
C TRP A 41 -2.15 15.16 11.93
N SER A 42 -3.08 16.11 11.94
CA SER A 42 -2.78 17.54 11.73
C SER A 42 -1.88 18.11 12.81
N ASP A 43 -2.16 17.75 14.07
CA ASP A 43 -1.48 18.32 15.24
C ASP A 43 -0.29 17.46 15.66
N LEU A 44 -0.06 16.34 14.97
CA LEU A 44 1.07 15.46 15.23
C LEU A 44 2.39 16.20 14.91
N PRO A 45 3.34 16.32 15.85
CA PRO A 45 4.61 16.97 15.59
C PRO A 45 5.37 16.32 14.42
N ALA A 46 6.17 17.11 13.70
CA ALA A 46 6.96 16.61 12.57
C ALA A 46 7.90 15.47 12.97
N THR A 47 8.50 15.54 14.16
CA THR A 47 9.35 14.49 14.72
C THR A 47 8.58 13.19 14.92
N ASP A 48 7.34 13.26 15.40
CA ASP A 48 6.51 12.07 15.65
C ASP A 48 6.01 11.46 14.35
N ARG A 49 5.69 12.28 13.34
CA ARG A 49 5.48 11.79 11.96
C ARG A 49 6.72 11.08 11.42
N GLY A 50 7.91 11.64 11.66
CA GLY A 50 9.19 11.02 11.29
C GLY A 50 9.38 9.64 11.94
N ARG A 51 9.01 9.49 13.22
CA ARG A 51 9.05 8.20 13.93
C ARG A 51 8.12 7.16 13.30
N LEU A 52 6.92 7.56 12.86
CA LEU A 52 5.99 6.67 12.16
C LEU A 52 6.56 6.20 10.82
N ILE A 53 7.18 7.10 10.05
CA ILE A 53 7.82 6.78 8.77
C ILE A 53 9.03 5.85 8.98
N ALA A 54 9.87 6.13 9.98
CA ALA A 54 11.01 5.26 10.30
C ALA A 54 10.54 3.85 10.69
N ARG A 55 9.51 3.75 11.53
CA ARG A 55 8.92 2.44 11.88
C ARG A 55 8.34 1.71 10.66
N LEU A 56 7.74 2.42 9.70
CA LEU A 56 7.29 1.83 8.46
C LEU A 56 8.47 1.26 7.65
N ALA A 57 9.59 1.98 7.58
CA ALA A 57 10.81 1.50 6.93
C ALA A 57 11.35 0.23 7.62
N ASP A 58 11.46 0.24 8.95
CA ASP A 58 11.90 -0.94 9.72
C ASP A 58 11.02 -2.17 9.44
N LEU A 59 9.70 -1.96 9.33
CA LEU A 59 8.76 -3.05 9.01
C LEU A 59 8.91 -3.53 7.57
N ILE A 60 9.18 -2.64 6.61
CA ILE A 60 9.45 -3.02 5.23
C ILE A 60 10.75 -3.85 5.15
N GLU A 61 11.81 -3.39 5.79
CA GLU A 61 13.11 -4.08 5.83
C GLU A 61 13.00 -5.46 6.49
N ALA A 62 12.29 -5.56 7.62
CA ALA A 62 12.04 -6.83 8.30
C ALA A 62 11.27 -7.85 7.43
N ASN A 63 10.53 -7.39 6.42
CA ASN A 63 9.79 -8.22 5.48
C ASN A 63 10.40 -8.19 4.06
N GLY A 64 11.67 -7.80 3.94
CA GLY A 64 12.31 -7.57 2.64
C GLY A 64 12.26 -8.76 1.69
N GLU A 65 12.51 -9.98 2.19
CA GLU A 65 12.44 -11.21 1.36
C GLU A 65 11.02 -11.47 0.83
N LEU A 66 10.00 -11.21 1.64
CA LEU A 66 8.60 -11.34 1.23
C LEU A 66 8.27 -10.32 0.13
N PHE A 67 8.63 -9.05 0.32
CA PHE A 67 8.39 -8.02 -0.68
C PHE A 67 9.16 -8.28 -1.97
N ALA A 68 10.42 -8.71 -1.89
CA ALA A 68 11.21 -9.08 -3.06
C ALA A 68 10.60 -10.26 -3.82
N THR A 69 10.09 -11.28 -3.11
CA THR A 69 9.42 -12.43 -3.74
C THR A 69 8.13 -12.02 -4.46
N ILE A 70 7.33 -11.14 -3.84
CA ILE A 70 6.11 -10.60 -4.46
C ILE A 70 6.46 -9.80 -5.72
N ASP A 71 7.48 -8.94 -5.66
CA ASP A 71 7.93 -8.13 -6.79
C ASP A 71 8.44 -9.00 -7.95
N ALA A 72 9.24 -10.03 -7.64
CA ALA A 72 9.72 -10.99 -8.64
C ALA A 72 8.57 -11.73 -9.35
N TRP A 73 7.48 -12.04 -8.63
CA TRP A 73 6.32 -12.68 -9.25
C TRP A 73 5.49 -11.72 -10.10
N ASP A 74 5.25 -10.50 -9.59
CA ASP A 74 4.36 -9.52 -10.24
C ASP A 74 5.04 -8.78 -11.40
N ASN A 75 6.30 -8.37 -11.20
CA ASN A 75 7.05 -7.52 -12.13
C ASN A 75 8.19 -8.26 -12.85
N GLY A 76 8.57 -9.46 -12.38
CA GLY A 76 9.58 -10.31 -13.05
C GLY A 76 11.04 -9.98 -12.74
N SER A 77 11.31 -9.31 -11.62
CA SER A 77 12.64 -8.98 -11.09
C SER A 77 13.42 -10.18 -10.54
#